data_AF-A0AAZ3SR55-F1
#
_entry.id   AF-A0AAZ3SR55-F1
#
_cell.length_a   1.000
_cell.length_b   1.000
_cell.length_c   1.000
_cell.angle_alpha   90.00
_cell.angle_beta   90.00
_cell.angle_gamma   90.00
#
_symmetry.space_group_name_H-M   'P 1'
#
loop_
_entity.id
_entity.type
_entity.pdbx_description
1 polymer ?
#
loop_
_entity_poly.entity_id
_entity_poly.type
_entity_poly.pdbx_seq_one_letter_code
_entity_poly.pdbx_strand_id
1 'polypeptide(L)'
;MLRYQTVLWTFSLLSVAAGSDFKARNCSGVKEAAIAKGFSFENVPLQQMSGDHLRVCPQGNTCCSSEMEDKFGQQSKLELENLVDETSKELRSTFVSRHKKFDGIGGRGSKSTSKSGEDPLSSAKSISGSISDPPSNSSS
;
A
#
# COMPACT_ATOMS: atom_id res chain seq x y z
N MET A 1 -3.26 51.72 -20.73
CA MET A 1 -2.16 50.75 -20.54
C MET A 1 -2.26 50.04 -19.18
N LEU A 2 -2.10 50.73 -18.04
CA LEU A 2 -2.05 50.11 -16.70
C LEU A 2 -3.30 49.31 -16.28
N ARG A 3 -4.49 49.73 -16.73
CA ARG A 3 -5.77 49.05 -16.46
C ARG A 3 -5.95 47.74 -17.22
N TYR A 4 -5.27 47.58 -18.36
CA TYR A 4 -5.36 46.35 -19.16
C TYR A 4 -4.45 45.27 -18.57
N GLN A 5 -3.27 45.65 -18.10
CA GLN A 5 -2.31 44.77 -17.42
C GLN A 5 -2.91 44.14 -16.17
N THR A 6 -3.60 44.95 -15.36
CA THR A 6 -4.27 44.50 -14.12
C THR A 6 -5.42 43.54 -14.42
N VAL A 7 -6.23 43.82 -15.43
CA VAL A 7 -7.31 42.92 -15.87
C VAL A 7 -6.74 41.57 -16.34
N LEU A 8 -5.68 41.56 -17.15
CA LEU A 8 -5.02 40.34 -17.61
C LEU A 8 -4.44 39.51 -16.46
N TRP A 9 -3.85 40.16 -15.45
CA TRP A 9 -3.33 39.48 -14.26
C TRP A 9 -4.45 38.85 -13.43
N THR A 10 -5.55 39.56 -13.21
CA THR A 10 -6.70 39.01 -12.49
C THR A 10 -7.36 37.85 -13.24
N PHE A 11 -7.44 37.91 -14.58
CA PHE A 11 -7.97 36.82 -15.41
C PHE A 11 -7.09 35.57 -15.37
N SER A 12 -5.77 35.76 -15.35
CA SER A 12 -4.81 34.67 -15.24
C SER A 12 -4.91 33.97 -13.87
N LEU A 13 -5.06 34.73 -12.78
CA LEU A 13 -5.32 34.17 -11.44
C LEU A 13 -6.67 33.46 -11.34
N LEU A 14 -7.73 34.00 -11.95
CA LEU A 14 -9.07 33.41 -11.88
C LEU A 14 -9.18 32.09 -12.64
N SER A 15 -8.45 31.95 -13.75
CA SER A 15 -8.43 30.73 -14.58
C SER A 15 -7.76 29.55 -13.87
N VAL A 16 -6.83 29.81 -12.95
CA VAL A 16 -6.15 28.76 -12.16
C VAL A 16 -7.06 28.17 -11.08
N ALA A 17 -7.97 28.95 -10.50
CA ALA A 17 -8.85 28.47 -9.44
C ALA A 17 -9.94 27.50 -9.97
N ALA A 18 -10.53 27.80 -11.13
CA ALA A 18 -11.67 27.05 -11.68
C ALA A 18 -11.33 25.64 -12.20
N GLY A 19 -10.05 25.33 -12.42
CA GLY A 19 -9.61 24.01 -12.91
C GLY A 19 -9.50 22.93 -11.82
N SER A 20 -9.55 23.32 -10.54
CA SER A 20 -9.27 22.41 -9.42
C SER A 20 -10.49 21.58 -8.98
N ASP A 21 -11.70 22.14 -9.11
CA ASP A 21 -12.94 21.51 -8.66
C ASP A 21 -13.45 20.40 -9.62
N PHE A 22 -13.14 20.52 -10.92
CA PHE A 22 -13.56 19.50 -11.89
C PHE A 22 -12.76 18.20 -11.74
N LYS A 23 -11.49 18.29 -11.32
CA LYS A 23 -10.66 17.15 -10.94
C LYS A 23 -11.14 16.49 -9.65
N ALA A 24 -11.65 17.28 -8.70
CA ALA A 24 -12.19 16.75 -7.44
C ALA A 24 -13.39 15.82 -7.66
N ARG A 25 -14.15 15.98 -8.75
CA ARG A 25 -15.32 15.14 -9.05
C ARG A 25 -15.04 13.88 -9.87
N ASN A 26 -13.88 13.78 -10.52
CA ASN A 26 -13.54 12.62 -11.35
C ASN A 26 -12.49 11.73 -10.66
N CYS A 27 -12.70 10.43 -10.74
CA CYS A 27 -11.87 9.43 -10.05
C CYS A 27 -10.83 8.77 -10.98
N SER A 28 -10.52 9.39 -12.13
CA SER A 28 -9.63 8.81 -13.13
C SER A 28 -8.21 8.58 -12.60
N GLY A 29 -7.64 9.54 -11.87
CA GLY A 29 -6.32 9.39 -11.27
C GLY A 29 -6.26 8.29 -10.21
N VAL A 30 -7.34 8.11 -9.46
CA VAL A 30 -7.45 7.02 -8.47
C VAL A 30 -7.55 5.67 -9.17
N LYS A 31 -8.31 5.59 -10.26
CA LYS A 31 -8.40 4.40 -11.11
C LYS A 31 -7.03 4.02 -11.69
N GLU A 32 -6.30 4.99 -12.25
CA GLU A 32 -4.95 4.77 -12.80
C GLU A 32 -3.98 4.27 -11.73
N ALA A 33 -3.98 4.89 -10.54
CA ALA A 33 -3.15 4.45 -9.43
C ALA A 33 -3.51 3.03 -8.94
N ALA A 34 -4.80 2.68 -8.93
CA ALA A 34 -5.26 1.34 -8.56
C ALA A 34 -4.80 0.27 -9.57
N ILE A 35 -4.89 0.57 -10.87
CA ILE A 35 -4.41 -0.31 -11.94
C ILE A 35 -2.88 -0.47 -11.85
N ALA A 36 -2.15 0.61 -11.59
CA ALA A 36 -0.69 0.56 -11.41
C ALA A 36 -0.27 -0.32 -10.23
N LYS A 37 -1.12 -0.41 -9.19
CA LYS A 37 -0.94 -1.32 -8.06
C LYS A 37 -1.38 -2.77 -8.35
N GLY A 38 -1.87 -3.05 -9.56
CA GLY A 38 -2.30 -4.39 -9.98
C GLY A 38 -3.75 -4.72 -9.62
N PHE A 39 -4.55 -3.75 -9.17
CA PHE A 39 -5.96 -3.98 -8.91
C PHE A 39 -6.79 -3.76 -10.17
N SER A 40 -7.56 -4.77 -10.56
CA SER A 40 -8.53 -4.67 -11.64
C SER A 40 -9.94 -4.55 -11.05
N PHE A 41 -10.29 -3.36 -10.58
CA PHE A 41 -11.65 -3.09 -10.13
C PHE A 41 -12.49 -2.75 -11.37
N GLU A 42 -13.41 -3.64 -11.76
CA GLU A 42 -14.42 -3.32 -12.77
C GLU A 42 -15.31 -2.13 -12.34
N ASN A 43 -15.37 -1.85 -11.03
CA ASN A 43 -16.27 -0.86 -10.42
C ASN A 43 -15.53 0.26 -9.66
N VAL A 44 -14.41 0.81 -10.15
CA VAL A 44 -13.98 2.12 -9.64
C VAL A 44 -15.04 3.15 -10.02
N PRO A 45 -15.68 3.83 -9.06
CA PRO A 45 -16.70 4.83 -9.37
C PRO A 45 -16.11 5.87 -10.31
N LEU A 46 -16.78 6.17 -11.43
CA LEU A 46 -16.32 7.21 -12.36
C LEU A 46 -16.43 8.62 -11.74
N GLN A 47 -17.30 8.75 -10.73
CA GLN A 47 -17.60 9.97 -10.03
C GLN A 47 -17.52 9.76 -8.52
N GLN A 48 -17.17 10.82 -7.79
CA GLN A 48 -17.12 10.85 -6.33
C GLN A 48 -18.45 10.40 -5.69
N MET A 49 -18.35 9.57 -4.65
CA MET A 49 -19.47 9.04 -3.85
C MET A 49 -19.35 9.47 -2.39
N SER A 50 -20.44 9.36 -1.62
CA SER A 50 -20.34 9.53 -0.16
C SER A 50 -19.46 8.43 0.44
N GLY A 51 -18.63 8.81 1.39
CA GLY A 51 -17.68 7.93 2.06
C GLY A 51 -18.18 7.37 3.39
N ASP A 52 -19.45 7.54 3.74
CA ASP A 52 -20.03 7.08 5.01
C ASP A 52 -19.85 5.57 5.27
N HIS A 53 -19.58 4.80 4.21
CA HIS A 53 -19.32 3.36 4.29
C HIS A 53 -17.87 3.00 4.65
N LEU A 54 -16.93 3.95 4.61
CA LEU A 54 -15.52 3.68 4.87
C LEU A 54 -15.21 3.72 6.36
N ARG A 55 -14.24 2.91 6.80
CA ARG A 55 -13.86 2.80 8.22
C ARG A 55 -12.50 3.38 8.54
N VAL A 56 -11.56 3.31 7.60
CA VAL A 56 -10.17 3.73 7.76
C VAL A 56 -9.95 5.09 7.10
N CYS A 57 -10.50 5.28 5.89
CA CYS A 57 -10.46 6.56 5.20
C CYS A 57 -11.34 7.61 5.91
N PRO A 58 -10.99 8.90 5.80
CA PRO A 58 -11.80 9.98 6.36
C PRO A 58 -13.19 10.05 5.71
N GLN A 59 -14.19 10.36 6.54
CA GLN A 59 -15.58 10.51 6.12
C GLN A 59 -15.74 11.75 5.22
N GLY A 60 -16.33 11.58 4.02
CA GLY A 60 -16.51 12.65 3.04
C GLY A 60 -16.63 12.11 1.60
N ASN A 61 -16.62 13.01 0.60
CA ASN A 61 -16.68 12.57 -0.80
C ASN A 61 -15.38 11.83 -1.18
N THR A 62 -15.53 10.61 -1.67
CA THR A 62 -14.42 9.69 -1.96
C THR A 62 -14.57 8.98 -3.30
N CYS A 63 -13.46 8.45 -3.79
CA CYS A 63 -13.36 7.62 -4.99
C CYS A 63 -13.13 6.13 -4.64
N CYS A 64 -13.22 5.76 -3.36
CA CYS A 64 -13.06 4.38 -2.91
C CYS A 64 -14.40 3.80 -2.47
N SER A 65 -14.69 2.59 -2.97
CA SER A 65 -15.74 1.74 -2.44
C SER A 65 -15.25 0.98 -1.20
N SER A 66 -16.17 0.38 -0.44
CA SER A 66 -15.81 -0.50 0.69
C SER A 66 -14.89 -1.64 0.26
N GLU A 67 -15.20 -2.28 -0.88
CA GLU A 67 -14.38 -3.38 -1.41
C GLU A 67 -12.95 -2.92 -1.72
N MET A 68 -12.80 -1.73 -2.29
CA MET A 68 -11.50 -1.14 -2.59
C MET A 68 -10.72 -0.81 -1.31
N GLU A 69 -11.39 -0.27 -0.29
CA GLU A 69 -10.80 -0.03 1.03
C GLU A 69 -10.33 -1.33 1.70
N ASP A 70 -11.14 -2.38 1.67
CA ASP A 70 -10.80 -3.68 2.24
C ASP A 70 -9.55 -4.28 1.56
N LYS A 71 -9.49 -4.23 0.23
CA LYS A 71 -8.34 -4.73 -0.54
C LYS A 71 -7.08 -3.91 -0.29
N PHE A 72 -7.20 -2.58 -0.24
CA PHE A 72 -6.08 -1.72 0.11
C PHE A 72 -5.59 -1.95 1.54
N GLY A 73 -6.50 -2.16 2.49
CA GLY A 73 -6.16 -2.49 3.86
C GLY A 73 -5.40 -3.82 3.97
N GLN A 74 -5.87 -4.86 3.27
CA GLN A 74 -5.19 -6.15 3.22
C GLN A 74 -3.81 -6.05 2.59
N GLN A 75 -3.69 -5.37 1.45
CA GLN A 75 -2.42 -5.20 0.75
C GLN A 75 -1.41 -4.41 1.59
N SER A 76 -1.84 -3.28 2.17
CA SER A 76 -0.98 -2.46 3.02
C SER A 76 -0.48 -3.22 4.24
N LYS A 77 -1.33 -4.07 4.83
CA LYS A 77 -0.94 -4.94 5.95
C LYS A 77 0.14 -5.92 5.53
N LEU A 78 -0.06 -6.62 4.40
CA LEU A 78 0.91 -7.59 3.89
C LEU A 78 2.25 -6.93 3.54
N GLU A 79 2.22 -5.79 2.86
CA GLU A 79 3.43 -5.02 2.50
C GLU A 79 4.20 -4.59 3.75
N LEU A 80 3.49 -4.13 4.77
CA LEU A 80 4.09 -3.75 6.05
C LEU A 80 4.72 -4.94 6.77
N GLU A 81 3.99 -6.05 6.89
CA GLU A 81 4.49 -7.27 7.54
C GLU A 81 5.75 -7.80 6.83
N ASN A 82 5.75 -7.82 5.50
CA ASN A 82 6.90 -8.25 4.71
C ASN A 82 8.10 -7.30 4.90
N LEU A 83 7.88 -5.98 4.89
CA LEU A 83 8.96 -5.01 5.10
C LEU A 83 9.59 -5.15 6.50
N VAL A 84 8.77 -5.36 7.52
CA VAL A 84 9.24 -5.56 8.90
C VAL A 84 10.04 -6.86 9.02
N ASP A 85 9.55 -7.94 8.41
CA ASP A 85 10.23 -9.24 8.42
C ASP A 85 11.60 -9.18 7.72
N GLU A 86 11.67 -8.58 6.53
CA GLU A 86 12.93 -8.40 5.79
C GLU A 86 13.92 -7.51 6.56
N THR A 87 13.45 -6.40 7.12
CA THR A 87 14.30 -5.51 7.95
C THR A 87 14.85 -6.26 9.17
N SER A 88 14.01 -7.07 9.82
CA SER A 88 14.42 -7.91 10.96
C SER A 88 15.50 -8.91 10.57
N LYS A 89 15.35 -9.59 9.42
CA LYS A 89 16.34 -10.53 8.90
C LYS A 89 17.67 -9.85 8.62
N GLU A 90 17.65 -8.68 7.97
CA GLU A 90 18.85 -7.90 7.66
C GLU A 90 19.61 -7.46 8.91
N LEU A 91 18.88 -6.94 9.92
CA LEU A 91 19.47 -6.54 11.20
C LEU A 91 20.06 -7.75 11.94
N ARG A 92 19.34 -8.87 11.98
CA ARG A 92 19.80 -10.11 12.60
C ARG A 92 21.05 -10.66 11.91
N SER A 93 21.05 -10.70 10.58
CA SER A 93 22.20 -11.13 9.76
C SER A 93 23.43 -10.27 10.04
N THR A 94 23.24 -8.95 10.09
CA THR A 94 24.29 -7.99 10.43
C THR A 94 24.85 -8.25 11.82
N PHE A 95 24.00 -8.43 12.83
CA PHE A 95 24.43 -8.71 14.20
C PHE A 95 25.21 -10.02 14.28
N VAL A 96 24.71 -11.10 13.69
CA VAL A 96 25.36 -12.42 13.67
C VAL A 96 26.71 -12.35 12.98
N SER A 97 26.80 -11.68 11.82
CA SER A 97 28.04 -11.52 11.06
C SER A 97 29.10 -10.73 11.85
N ARG A 98 28.69 -9.63 12.49
CA ARG A 98 29.58 -8.78 13.30
C ARG A 98 30.04 -9.52 14.57
N HIS A 99 29.14 -10.25 15.23
CA HIS A 99 29.46 -11.06 16.41
C HIS A 99 30.45 -12.18 16.06
N LYS A 100 30.22 -12.91 14.96
CA LYS A 100 31.14 -13.97 14.48
C LYS A 100 32.55 -13.43 14.20
N LYS A 101 32.66 -12.21 13.66
CA LYS A 101 33.96 -11.57 13.41
C LYS A 101 34.68 -11.20 14.71
N PHE A 102 33.93 -10.88 15.76
CA PHE A 102 34.47 -10.59 17.09
C PHE A 102 34.88 -11.87 17.83
N ASP A 103 34.06 -12.93 17.77
CA ASP A 103 34.36 -14.24 18.34
C ASP A 103 35.65 -14.86 17.77
N GLY A 104 35.87 -14.67 16.46
CA GLY A 104 37.09 -15.14 15.79
C GLY A 104 38.38 -14.41 16.21
N ILE A 105 38.28 -13.24 16.83
CA ILE A 105 39.42 -12.43 17.27
C ILE A 105 39.65 -12.56 18.78
N GLY A 106 38.62 -12.89 19.58
CA GLY A 106 38.63 -12.74 21.04
C GLY A 106 38.61 -14.00 21.91
N GLY A 107 38.31 -15.21 21.42
CA GLY A 107 38.15 -16.32 22.36
C GLY A 107 38.13 -17.71 21.76
N ARG A 108 39.13 -18.52 22.14
CA ARG A 108 38.94 -19.97 22.26
C ARG A 108 37.74 -20.20 23.17
N GLY A 109 36.65 -20.77 22.63
CA GLY A 109 35.62 -21.40 23.44
C GLY A 109 34.19 -20.94 23.14
N SER A 110 33.63 -21.42 22.04
CA SER A 110 32.29 -22.01 22.06
C SER A 110 32.16 -22.95 20.87
N LYS A 111 32.13 -24.26 21.14
CA LYS A 111 31.50 -25.21 20.22
C LYS A 111 30.01 -24.90 20.21
N SER A 112 29.58 -23.87 19.50
CA SER A 112 28.24 -23.85 18.96
C SER A 112 28.31 -24.68 17.69
N THR A 113 27.97 -25.96 17.82
CA THR A 113 27.42 -26.74 16.71
C THR A 113 26.56 -25.81 15.86
N SER A 114 27.06 -25.41 14.70
CA SER A 114 26.24 -24.92 13.61
C SER A 114 25.40 -26.11 13.14
N LYS A 115 24.38 -26.46 13.93
CA LYS A 115 23.20 -27.06 13.36
C LYS A 115 22.61 -25.91 12.56
N SER A 116 22.89 -25.94 11.25
CA SER A 116 22.22 -25.13 10.25
C SER A 116 20.76 -25.05 10.68
N GLY A 117 20.27 -23.83 10.92
CA GLY A 117 18.92 -23.61 11.44
C GLY A 117 17.93 -24.35 10.55
N GLU A 118 17.41 -25.47 11.03
CA GLU A 118 16.14 -25.99 10.57
C GLU A 118 15.12 -24.95 11.07
N ASP A 119 14.51 -24.24 10.12
CA ASP A 119 13.48 -23.25 10.35
C ASP A 119 12.39 -23.78 11.29
N PRO A 120 12.19 -23.22 12.50
CA PRO A 120 10.98 -23.51 13.27
C PRO A 120 9.72 -22.92 12.61
N LEU A 121 9.86 -22.17 11.52
CA LEU A 121 8.78 -21.44 10.86
C LEU A 121 8.30 -22.11 9.55
N SER A 122 8.55 -23.41 9.36
CA SER A 122 7.86 -24.18 8.31
C SER A 122 6.45 -24.63 8.75
N SER A 123 6.18 -24.71 10.06
CA SER A 123 4.87 -25.15 10.59
C SER A 123 3.77 -24.07 10.60
N ALA A 124 4.07 -22.82 10.24
CA ALA A 124 3.09 -21.74 10.23
C ALA A 124 2.48 -21.46 8.84
N LYS A 125 2.74 -22.31 7.84
CA LYS A 125 2.17 -22.18 6.48
C LYS A 125 1.06 -23.19 6.18
N SER A 126 0.27 -23.56 7.18
CA SER A 126 -0.93 -24.38 7.01
C SER A 126 -2.25 -23.68 7.37
N ILE A 127 -2.24 -22.36 7.63
CA ILE A 127 -3.47 -21.64 8.02
C ILE A 127 -3.68 -20.38 7.18
N SER A 128 -3.72 -20.51 5.86
CA SER A 128 -4.33 -19.49 4.99
C SER A 128 -4.63 -20.07 3.60
N GLY A 129 -5.59 -20.99 3.54
CA GLY A 129 -5.97 -21.63 2.28
C GLY A 129 -7.43 -22.09 2.29
N SER A 130 -8.34 -21.29 2.82
CA SER A 130 -9.79 -21.57 2.79
C SER A 130 -10.62 -20.30 2.92
N ILE A 131 -10.60 -19.43 1.92
CA ILE A 131 -11.66 -18.44 1.66
C ILE A 131 -11.84 -18.44 0.13
N SER A 132 -12.49 -19.48 -0.40
CA SER A 132 -13.89 -19.41 -0.87
C SER A 132 -14.08 -18.34 -1.94
N ASP A 133 -13.80 -18.69 -3.19
CA ASP A 133 -14.31 -17.97 -4.36
C ASP A 133 -15.86 -18.03 -4.37
N PRO A 134 -16.58 -16.92 -4.60
CA PRO A 134 -18.01 -16.98 -4.92
C PRO A 134 -18.20 -17.49 -6.37
N PRO A 135 -19.27 -18.25 -6.66
CA PRO A 135 -19.50 -18.78 -7.99
C PRO A 135 -19.93 -17.68 -8.96
N SER A 136 -19.22 -17.59 -10.08
CA SER A 136 -19.64 -16.87 -11.28
C SER A 136 -20.91 -17.50 -11.86
N ASN A 137 -22.05 -16.80 -11.79
CA ASN A 137 -23.26 -17.20 -12.50
C ASN A 137 -23.18 -16.72 -13.96
N SER A 138 -22.80 -17.61 -14.87
CA SER A 138 -23.10 -17.43 -16.29
C SER A 138 -24.62 -17.60 -16.49
N SER A 139 -25.29 -16.51 -16.89
CA SER A 139 -26.66 -16.57 -17.41
C SER A 139 -26.62 -16.26 -18.90
N SER A 140 -27.25 -17.15 -19.66
CA SER A 140 -27.45 -17.13 -21.11
C SER A 140 -28.20 -15.91 -21.62
#